data_AF-A0A2Z4WCF1-F1
#
_entry.id   AF-A0A2Z4WCF1-F1
#
_cell.length_a   1.000
_cell.length_b   1.000
_cell.length_c   1.000
_cell.angle_alpha   90.00
_cell.angle_beta   90.00
_cell.angle_gamma   90.00
#
_symmetry.space_group_name_H-M   'P 1'
#
loop_
_entity.id
_entity.type
_entity.pdbx_description
1 polymer ?
#
loop_
_entity_poly.entity_id
_entity_poly.type
_entity_poly.pdbx_seq_one_letter_code
_entity_poly.pdbx_strand_id
1 'polypeptide(L)'
;MKLPVITIPFILILILIPILSIEGITPWLISIFFIYRIIKNSKKLDIPTKQSILKISIINTILGVSMGLIFNLTCIYGTKLFYMFQ
;
A
#
# COMPACT_ATOMS: atom_id res chain seq x y z
N MET A 1 -19.06 11.34 8.91
CA MET A 1 -18.57 10.10 8.26
C MET A 1 -17.51 9.46 9.15
N LYS A 2 -17.67 8.20 9.59
CA LYS A 2 -16.68 7.54 10.46
C LYS A 2 -15.93 6.47 9.65
N LEU A 3 -14.60 6.57 9.61
CA LEU A 3 -13.75 5.51 9.07
C LEU A 3 -13.91 4.27 9.95
N PRO A 4 -14.01 3.04 9.39
CA PRO A 4 -14.04 1.86 10.24
C PRO A 4 -12.70 1.74 10.96
N VAL A 5 -12.71 1.74 12.30
CA VAL A 5 -11.49 1.70 13.14
C VAL A 5 -10.59 0.51 12.78
N ILE A 6 -11.19 -0.59 12.33
CA ILE A 6 -10.49 -1.80 11.89
C ILE A 6 -9.56 -1.59 10.67
N THR A 7 -9.75 -0.52 9.89
CA THR A 7 -8.94 -0.20 8.71
C THR A 7 -7.63 0.54 9.05
N ILE A 8 -7.56 1.16 10.23
CA ILE A 8 -6.42 1.96 10.68
C ILE A 8 -5.08 1.19 10.64
N PRO A 9 -4.95 -0.03 11.20
CA PRO A 9 -3.66 -0.74 11.16
C PRO A 9 -3.18 -1.04 9.74
N PHE A 10 -4.09 -1.33 8.81
CA PHE A 10 -3.76 -1.58 7.40
C PHE A 10 -3.24 -0.32 6.70
N ILE A 11 -3.83 0.83 7.00
CA ILE A 11 -3.37 2.13 6.50
C ILE A 11 -1.97 2.45 7.03
N LEU A 12 -1.70 2.19 8.31
CA LEU A 12 -0.37 2.38 8.89
C LEU A 12 0.69 1.49 8.22
N ILE A 13 0.37 0.21 7.95
CA ILE A 13 1.26 -0.69 7.21
C ILE A 13 1.56 -0.14 5.82
N LEU A 14 0.56 0.37 5.11
CA LEU A 14 0.77 0.95 3.77
C LEU A 14 1.63 2.22 3.82
N ILE A 15 1.52 3.04 4.86
CA ILE A 15 2.36 4.24 5.03
C ILE A 15 3.83 3.88 5.35
N LEU A 16 4.09 2.72 5.96
CA LEU A 16 5.47 2.28 6.19
C LEU A 16 6.24 2.00 4.89
N ILE A 17 5.55 1.65 3.79
CA ILE A 17 6.17 1.39 2.49
C ILE A 17 7.01 2.59 1.99
N PRO A 18 6.43 3.80 1.82
CA PRO A 18 7.21 4.95 1.36
C PRO A 18 8.24 5.42 2.38
N ILE A 19 8.02 5.21 3.68
CA ILE A 19 8.99 5.55 4.73
C ILE A 19 10.25 4.68 4.60
N LEU A 20 10.10 3.41 4.25
CA LEU A 20 11.19 2.44 4.14
C LEU A 20 11.77 2.32 2.72
N SER A 21 11.20 3.00 1.73
CA SER A 21 11.67 2.96 0.36
C SER A 21 12.84 3.93 0.14
N ILE A 22 13.73 3.56 -0.77
CA ILE A 22 14.72 4.48 -1.35
C ILE A 22 13.95 5.64 -2.01
N GLU A 23 14.48 6.86 -1.87
CA GLU A 23 13.86 8.13 -2.20
C GLU A 23 13.05 8.10 -3.52
N GLY A 24 11.82 8.60 -3.47
CA GLY A 24 10.96 8.70 -4.65
C GLY A 24 9.50 8.96 -4.31
N ILE A 25 8.77 9.59 -5.24
CA ILE A 25 7.34 9.85 -5.08
C ILE A 25 6.48 8.62 -5.39
N THR A 26 7.02 7.66 -6.14
CA THR A 26 6.30 6.45 -6.58
C THR A 26 5.81 5.57 -5.42
N PRO A 27 6.62 5.26 -4.38
CA PRO A 27 6.13 4.55 -3.19
C PRO A 27 4.96 5.25 -2.50
N TRP A 28 4.97 6.59 -2.45
CA TRP A 28 3.87 7.38 -1.89
C TRP A 28 2.60 7.23 -2.72
N LEU A 29 2.71 7.28 -4.05
CA LEU A 29 1.58 7.07 -4.96
C LEU A 29 0.97 5.66 -4.80
N ILE A 30 1.81 4.63 -4.67
CA ILE A 30 1.37 3.25 -4.41
C ILE A 30 0.55 3.21 -3.11
N SER A 31 1.08 3.74 -2.02
CA SER A 31 0.39 3.71 -0.72
C SER A 31 -0.91 4.49 -0.75
N ILE A 32 -0.93 5.70 -1.30
CA ILE A 32 -2.14 6.53 -1.42
C ILE A 32 -3.21 5.81 -2.24
N PHE A 33 -2.83 5.16 -3.35
CA PHE A 33 -3.76 4.41 -4.19
C PHE A 33 -4.44 3.26 -3.44
N PHE A 34 -3.66 2.44 -2.71
CA PHE A 34 -4.24 1.32 -1.96
C PHE A 34 -5.03 1.77 -0.73
N ILE A 35 -4.59 2.82 -0.03
CA ILE A 35 -5.36 3.44 1.06
C ILE A 35 -6.70 3.94 0.52
N TYR A 36 -6.70 4.64 -0.62
CA TYR A 36 -7.93 5.10 -1.27
C TYR A 36 -8.87 3.93 -1.61
N ARG A 37 -8.35 2.81 -2.13
CA ARG A 37 -9.18 1.60 -2.38
C ARG A 37 -9.80 1.04 -1.10
N ILE A 38 -9.06 0.98 0.00
CA ILE A 38 -9.59 0.52 1.30
C ILE A 38 -10.74 1.41 1.77
N ILE A 39 -10.55 2.74 1.71
CA ILE A 39 -11.55 3.71 2.14
C ILE A 39 -12.78 3.71 1.22
N LYS A 40 -12.58 3.63 -0.10
CA LYS A 40 -13.67 3.61 -1.08
C LYS A 40 -14.51 2.34 -0.96
N ASN A 41 -13.87 1.18 -0.83
CA ASN A 41 -14.58 -0.09 -0.78
C ASN A 41 -15.29 -0.31 0.56
N SER A 42 -14.73 0.18 1.67
CA SER A 42 -15.41 0.13 2.97
C SER A 42 -16.67 0.99 3.03
N LYS A 43 -16.77 2.05 2.21
CA LYS A 43 -17.97 2.89 2.09
C LYS A 43 -19.03 2.37 1.13
N LYS A 44 -18.66 1.49 0.19
CA LYS A 44 -19.55 0.99 -0.87
C LYS A 44 -20.39 -0.23 -0.45
N LEU A 45 -20.15 -0.78 0.73
CA LEU A 45 -20.90 -1.93 1.24
C LEU A 45 -22.21 -1.43 1.86
N ASP A 46 -23.35 -1.80 1.27
CA ASP A 46 -24.69 -1.43 1.76
C ASP A 46 -24.94 -1.90 3.21
N ILE A 47 -24.35 -3.03 3.59
CA ILE A 47 -24.25 -3.50 4.98
C ILE A 47 -22.82 -3.99 5.22
N PRO A 48 -21.94 -3.15 5.80
CA PRO A 48 -20.55 -3.53 6.02
C PRO A 48 -20.44 -4.55 7.16
N THR A 49 -20.36 -5.83 6.82
CA THR A 49 -19.95 -6.86 7.78
C THR A 49 -18.48 -6.66 8.16
N LYS A 50 -18.14 -6.81 9.44
CA LYS A 50 -16.72 -6.69 9.90
C LYS A 50 -15.78 -7.58 9.09
N GLN A 51 -16.23 -8.78 8.71
CA GLN A 51 -15.48 -9.73 7.89
C GLN A 51 -15.20 -9.23 6.46
N SER A 52 -16.16 -8.58 5.80
CA SER A 52 -15.97 -8.11 4.41
C SER A 52 -15.00 -6.95 4.36
N ILE A 53 -15.10 -5.99 5.29
CA ILE A 53 -14.12 -4.90 5.43
C ILE A 53 -12.72 -5.47 5.70
N LEU A 54 -12.60 -6.46 6.59
CA LEU A 54 -11.32 -7.05 6.96
C LEU A 54 -10.68 -7.77 5.78
N LYS A 55 -11.45 -8.58 5.04
CA LYS A 55 -10.98 -9.26 3.82
C LYS A 55 -10.47 -8.27 2.77
N ILE A 56 -11.22 -7.20 2.50
CA ILE A 56 -10.83 -6.16 1.54
C ILE A 56 -9.57 -5.44 1.99
N SER A 57 -9.47 -5.11 3.28
CA SER A 57 -8.32 -4.41 3.85
C SER A 57 -7.06 -5.26 3.76
N ILE A 58 -7.14 -6.55 4.10
CA ILE A 58 -6.04 -7.51 3.97
C ILE A 58 -5.58 -7.60 2.52
N ILE A 59 -6.49 -7.83 1.56
CA ILE A 59 -6.13 -7.99 0.15
C ILE A 59 -5.43 -6.74 -0.40
N ASN A 60 -5.99 -5.54 -0.13
CA ASN A 60 -5.37 -4.29 -0.61
C ASN A 60 -4.03 -4.01 0.07
N THR A 61 -3.86 -4.40 1.34
CA THR A 61 -2.60 -4.24 2.05
C THR A 61 -1.53 -5.17 1.48
N ILE A 62 -1.86 -6.45 1.26
CA ILE A 62 -0.94 -7.41 0.65
C ILE A 62 -0.51 -6.92 -0.74
N LEU A 63 -1.46 -6.52 -1.59
CA LEU A 63 -1.14 -6.02 -2.92
C LEU A 63 -0.27 -4.75 -2.87
N GLY A 64 -0.58 -3.81 -1.96
CA GLY A 64 0.22 -2.60 -1.79
C GLY A 64 1.65 -2.89 -1.32
N VAL A 65 1.80 -3.74 -0.31
CA VAL A 65 3.12 -4.16 0.20
C VAL A 65 3.91 -4.90 -0.89
N SER A 66 3.31 -5.84 -1.61
CA SER A 66 3.96 -6.56 -2.70
C SER A 66 4.43 -5.59 -3.80
N MET A 67 3.59 -4.64 -4.20
CA MET A 67 3.95 -3.67 -5.24
C MET A 67 5.06 -2.71 -4.78
N GLY A 68 5.02 -2.27 -3.52
CA GLY A 68 6.09 -1.47 -2.91
C GLY A 68 7.42 -2.21 -2.82
N LEU A 69 7.40 -3.50 -2.43
CA LEU A 69 8.59 -4.35 -2.39
C LEU A 69 9.18 -4.57 -3.78
N ILE A 70 8.33 -4.88 -4.78
CA ILE A 70 8.78 -5.03 -6.17
C ILE A 70 9.45 -3.74 -6.64
N PHE A 71 8.84 -2.58 -6.40
CA PHE A 71 9.43 -1.29 -6.77
C PHE A 71 10.81 -1.10 -6.12
N ASN A 72 10.93 -1.34 -4.81
CA ASN A 72 12.19 -1.16 -4.10
C ASN A 72 13.28 -2.11 -4.62
N LEU A 73 12.94 -3.37 -4.91
CA LEU A 73 13.85 -4.34 -5.53
C LEU A 73 14.30 -3.90 -6.93
N THR A 74 13.37 -3.37 -7.73
CA THR A 74 13.69 -2.83 -9.07
C THR A 74 14.64 -1.64 -8.96
N CYS A 75 14.42 -0.72 -8.03
CA CYS A 75 15.33 0.39 -7.78
C CYS A 75 16.72 -0.10 -7.37
N ILE A 76 16.83 -1.01 -6.41
CA ILE A 76 18.12 -1.57 -5.97
C ILE A 76 18.87 -2.20 -7.14
N TYR A 77 18.18 -3.00 -7.96
CA TYR A 77 18.78 -3.67 -9.10
C TYR A 77 19.18 -2.68 -10.21
N GLY A 78 18.33 -1.69 -10.50
CA GLY A 78 18.61 -0.63 -11.47
C GLY A 78 19.82 0.20 -11.08
N THR A 79 19.92 0.59 -9.81
CA THR A 79 21.07 1.33 -9.28
C THR A 79 22.36 0.50 -9.35
N LYS A 80 22.31 -0.80 -9.03
CA LYS A 80 23.47 -1.69 -9.17
C LYS A 80 23.95 -1.82 -10.61
N LEU A 81 23.04 -1.96 -11.58
CA LEU A 81 23.40 -1.99 -12.99
C LEU A 81 24.07 -0.68 -13.42
N PHE A 82 23.51 0.46 -13.03
CA PHE A 82 24.08 1.76 -13.37
C PHE A 82 25.53 1.91 -12.90
N TYR A 83 25.83 1.52 -11.66
CA TYR A 83 27.19 1.54 -11.11
C TYR A 83 28.15 0.51 -11.75
N MET A 84 27.64 -0.55 -12.38
CA MET A 84 28.48 -1.55 -13.05
C MET A 84 28.95 -1.10 -14.44
N PHE A 85 28.23 -0.17 -15.06
CA PHE A 85 28.54 0.36 -16.40
C PHE A 85 29.19 1.75 -16.38
N GLN A 86 29.50 2.28 -15.19
CA GLN A 86 30.16 3.56 -14.97
C GLN A 86 31.62 3.35 -14.54
#